data_AF-A0AA47MK35-F1
#
_entry.id   AF-A0AA47MK35-F1
#
_cell.length_a   1.000
_cell.length_b   1.000
_cell.length_c   1.000
_cell.angle_alpha   90.00
_cell.angle_beta   90.00
_cell.angle_gamma   90.00
#
_symmetry.space_group_name_H-M   'P 1'
#
loop_
_entity.id
_entity.type
_entity.pdbx_description
1 polymer ?
#
loop_
_entity_poly.entity_id
_entity_poly.type
_entity_poly.pdbx_seq_one_letter_code
_entity_poly.pdbx_strand_id
1 'polypeptide(L)'
;MAGVDHHYFARRGYRQRVCVERTKPLEQYTTEELYARFRFGKADIEHLVNLLRPKLQHRTQRSHGLSVEDQILIALRFYACGTFYQVVGDYMGVAKSAVCDVVKDVSIALASLVN
;
A
#
# COMPACT_ATOMS: atom_id res chain seq x y z
N MET A 1 -51.12 -4.46 17.13
CA MET A 1 -50.47 -3.95 15.90
C MET A 1 -49.16 -3.31 16.31
N ALA A 2 -48.11 -4.12 16.41
CA ALA A 2 -46.80 -3.70 16.89
C ALA A 2 -45.75 -4.17 15.88
N GLY A 3 -44.78 -3.30 15.57
CA GLY A 3 -43.63 -3.68 14.77
C GLY A 3 -43.07 -2.49 14.01
N VAL A 4 -42.46 -1.54 14.73
CA VAL A 4 -41.57 -0.54 14.13
C VAL A 4 -40.27 -1.27 13.81
N ASP A 5 -40.01 -1.56 12.53
CA ASP A 5 -38.75 -2.15 12.07
C ASP A 5 -37.64 -1.11 12.19
N HIS A 6 -36.97 -1.15 13.35
CA HIS A 6 -35.74 -0.42 13.62
C HIS A 6 -34.63 -1.01 12.76
N HIS A 7 -34.16 -0.24 11.77
CA HIS A 7 -32.92 -0.50 11.05
C HIS A 7 -31.75 -0.56 12.02
N TYR A 8 -31.36 -1.76 12.42
CA TYR A 8 -30.12 -1.97 13.17
C TYR A 8 -28.93 -1.77 12.22
N PHE A 9 -28.32 -0.59 12.28
CA PHE A 9 -26.94 -0.37 11.86
C PHE A 9 -26.02 -1.28 12.70
N ALA A 10 -25.79 -2.50 12.22
CA ALA A 10 -24.90 -3.45 12.86
C ALA A 10 -23.46 -2.94 12.81
N ARG A 11 -23.04 -2.40 13.96
CA ARG A 11 -21.71 -2.44 14.58
C ARG A 11 -20.58 -2.86 13.63
N ARG A 12 -19.72 -1.90 13.28
CA ARG A 12 -18.37 -2.14 12.76
C ARG A 12 -17.56 -2.87 13.83
N GLY A 13 -17.71 -4.20 13.89
CA GLY A 13 -16.86 -5.05 14.68
C GLY A 13 -15.42 -4.78 14.29
N TYR A 14 -14.59 -4.47 15.28
CA TYR A 14 -13.15 -4.32 15.11
C TYR A 14 -12.62 -5.68 14.64
N ARG A 15 -12.57 -5.89 13.31
CA ARG A 15 -11.89 -7.04 12.71
C ARG A 15 -10.46 -6.92 13.17
N GLN A 16 -10.07 -7.80 14.09
CA GLN A 16 -8.69 -7.97 14.49
C GLN A 16 -7.87 -8.08 13.20
N ARG A 17 -7.00 -7.11 12.96
CA ARG A 17 -6.08 -7.18 11.83
C ARG A 17 -5.19 -8.38 12.14
N VAL A 18 -5.48 -9.51 11.54
CA VAL A 18 -4.57 -10.65 11.53
C VAL A 18 -3.27 -10.10 10.95
N CYS A 19 -2.19 -10.21 11.70
CA CYS A 19 -0.87 -9.82 11.21
C CYS A 19 -0.52 -10.79 10.09
N VAL A 20 -0.87 -10.42 8.85
CA VAL A 20 -0.39 -11.13 7.68
C VAL A 20 1.10 -10.85 7.61
N GLU A 21 1.89 -11.91 7.53
CA GLU A 21 3.32 -11.80 7.31
C GLU A 21 3.53 -11.02 6.02
N ARG A 22 4.13 -9.83 6.14
CA ARG A 22 4.33 -8.97 4.98
C ARG A 22 5.47 -9.52 4.16
N THR A 23 5.24 -9.62 2.86
CA THR A 23 6.29 -9.89 1.90
C THR A 23 7.38 -8.84 2.07
N LYS A 24 8.64 -9.27 1.99
CA LYS A 24 9.80 -8.36 1.96
C LYS A 24 10.52 -8.46 0.61
N PRO A 25 9.98 -7.85 -0.46
CA PRO A 25 10.50 -8.01 -1.82
C PRO A 25 11.99 -7.70 -1.97
N LEU A 26 12.52 -6.70 -1.24
CA LEU A 26 13.93 -6.27 -1.35
C LEU A 26 14.93 -7.22 -0.68
N GLU A 27 14.46 -8.09 0.22
CA GLU A 27 15.25 -9.16 0.84
C GLU A 27 15.13 -10.48 0.06
N GLN A 28 13.98 -10.72 -0.58
CA GLN A 28 13.63 -12.01 -1.19
C GLN A 28 13.98 -12.14 -2.67
N TYR A 29 14.00 -11.04 -3.42
CA TYR A 29 14.16 -11.09 -4.88
C TYR A 29 15.51 -10.59 -5.36
N THR A 30 15.98 -11.20 -6.44
CA THR A 30 17.12 -10.69 -7.22
C THR A 30 16.73 -9.41 -7.97
N THR A 31 17.72 -8.66 -8.48
CA THR A 31 17.48 -7.43 -9.26
C THR A 31 16.60 -7.68 -10.49
N GLU A 32 16.85 -8.76 -11.24
CA GLU A 32 16.07 -9.13 -12.43
C GLU A 32 14.60 -9.42 -12.08
N GLU A 33 14.40 -10.11 -10.96
CA GLU A 33 13.08 -10.42 -10.43
C GLU A 33 12.33 -9.18 -9.95
N LEU A 34 13.04 -8.22 -9.36
CA LEU A 34 12.48 -6.91 -9.00
C LEU A 34 12.06 -6.15 -10.26
N TYR A 35 12.90 -6.12 -11.29
CA TYR A 35 12.55 -5.51 -12.58
C TYR A 35 11.33 -6.16 -13.22
N ALA A 36 11.24 -7.48 -13.21
CA ALA A 36 10.08 -8.20 -13.77
C ALA A 36 8.77 -7.87 -13.03
N ARG A 37 8.82 -7.68 -11.70
CA ARG A 37 7.62 -7.51 -10.85
C ARG A 37 7.24 -6.06 -10.58
N PHE A 38 8.22 -5.15 -10.54
CA PHE A 38 8.07 -3.75 -10.14
C PHE A 38 8.57 -2.76 -11.19
N ARG A 39 9.26 -3.20 -12.26
CA ARG A 39 9.89 -2.36 -13.30
C ARG A 39 11.07 -1.50 -12.82
N PHE A 40 11.56 -1.77 -11.61
CA PHE A 40 12.68 -1.07 -10.99
C PHE A 40 13.62 -2.07 -10.32
N GLY A 41 14.91 -1.75 -10.29
CA GLY A 41 15.91 -2.49 -9.53
C GLY A 41 15.92 -2.07 -8.07
N LYS A 42 16.66 -2.82 -7.24
CA LYS A 42 16.79 -2.53 -5.80
C LYS A 42 17.27 -1.10 -5.51
N ALA A 43 18.34 -0.67 -6.20
CA ALA A 43 18.90 0.66 -6.02
C ALA A 43 17.92 1.79 -6.39
N ASP A 44 17.14 1.61 -7.46
CA ASP A 44 16.14 2.57 -7.89
C ASP A 44 14.99 2.68 -6.87
N ILE A 45 14.56 1.54 -6.32
CA ILE A 45 13.53 1.50 -5.28
C ILE A 45 14.03 2.19 -4.01
N GLU A 46 15.26 1.90 -3.57
CA GLU A 46 15.87 2.55 -2.41
C GLU A 46 16.01 4.07 -2.62
N HIS A 47 16.36 4.49 -3.83
CA HIS A 47 16.39 5.89 -4.20
C HIS A 47 15.01 6.55 -4.06
N LEU A 48 13.96 5.94 -4.62
CA LEU A 48 12.58 6.42 -4.49
C LEU A 48 12.12 6.49 -3.03
N VAL A 49 12.50 5.50 -2.21
CA VAL A 49 12.23 5.49 -0.76
C VAL A 49 12.81 6.72 -0.10
N ASN A 50 14.08 7.02 -0.34
CA ASN A 50 14.73 8.16 0.29
C ASN A 50 14.17 9.49 -0.23
N LEU A 51 13.89 9.58 -1.52
CA LEU A 51 13.33 10.77 -2.16
C LEU A 51 11.93 11.12 -1.62
N LEU A 52 11.06 10.12 -1.44
CA LEU A 52 9.67 10.34 -1.04
C LEU A 52 9.43 10.26 0.47
N ARG A 53 10.43 9.82 1.25
CA ARG A 53 10.35 9.68 2.72
C ARG A 53 9.76 10.92 3.42
N PRO A 54 10.21 12.17 3.15
CA PRO A 54 9.69 13.34 3.87
C PRO A 54 8.18 13.55 3.66
N LYS A 55 7.66 13.19 2.48
CA LYS A 55 6.24 13.36 2.12
C LYS A 55 5.38 12.20 2.63
N LEU A 56 5.89 10.96 2.62
CA LEU A 56 5.12 9.76 2.97
C LEU A 56 5.19 9.36 4.45
N GLN A 57 6.19 9.83 5.20
CA GLN A 57 6.39 9.48 6.61
C GLN A 57 5.28 10.00 7.54
N HIS A 58 4.62 11.12 7.21
CA HIS A 58 3.54 11.67 8.03
C HIS A 58 2.31 10.75 8.10
N ARG A 59 2.07 9.94 7.06
CA ARG A 59 0.94 9.01 7.02
C ARG A 59 1.20 7.74 7.83
N THR A 60 2.44 7.27 7.91
CA THR A 60 2.78 6.05 8.66
C THR A 60 2.52 6.21 10.15
N GLN A 61 2.70 7.42 10.68
CA GLN A 61 2.37 7.75 12.08
C GLN A 61 0.89 7.57 12.41
N ARG A 62 -0.02 7.82 11.46
CA ARG A 62 -1.47 7.62 11.66
C ARG A 62 -1.94 6.21 11.35
N SER A 63 -1.27 5.52 10.41
CA SER A 63 -1.69 4.18 9.98
C SER A 63 -1.07 3.05 10.80
N HIS A 64 0.00 3.31 11.56
CA HIS A 64 0.81 2.38 12.38
C HIS A 64 1.24 1.08 11.67
N GLY A 65 0.89 0.92 10.39
CA GLY A 65 1.06 -0.30 9.64
C GLY A 65 2.25 -0.19 8.73
N LEU A 66 2.17 0.63 7.69
CA LEU A 66 3.06 0.53 6.54
C LEU A 66 4.32 1.39 6.68
N SER A 67 5.47 0.82 6.34
CA SER A 67 6.70 1.59 6.18
C SER A 67 6.63 2.45 4.90
N VAL A 68 7.55 3.41 4.72
CA VAL A 68 7.66 4.15 3.45
C VAL A 68 8.03 3.19 2.30
N GLU A 69 8.88 2.20 2.59
CA GLU A 69 9.25 1.15 1.64
C GLU A 69 8.04 0.33 1.19
N ASP A 70 7.20 -0.11 2.13
CA ASP A 70 5.97 -0.86 1.82
C ASP A 70 5.06 -0.03 0.90
N GLN A 71 4.90 1.27 1.19
CA GLN A 71 4.08 2.17 0.39
C GLN A 71 4.58 2.27 -1.05
N ILE A 72 5.89 2.39 -1.23
CA ILE A 72 6.49 2.48 -2.56
C ILE A 72 6.36 1.16 -3.30
N LEU A 73 6.65 0.03 -2.65
CA LEU A 73 6.50 -1.28 -3.26
C LEU A 73 5.06 -1.57 -3.68
N ILE A 74 4.07 -1.21 -2.86
CA ILE A 74 2.63 -1.31 -3.20
C ILE A 74 2.32 -0.47 -4.44
N ALA A 75 2.76 0.79 -4.48
CA ALA A 75 2.47 1.69 -5.58
C ALA A 75 3.17 1.23 -6.88
N LEU A 76 4.45 0.87 -6.81
CA LEU A 76 5.21 0.34 -7.95
C LEU A 76 4.59 -0.94 -8.51
N ARG A 77 4.14 -1.86 -7.63
CA ARG A 77 3.45 -3.07 -8.08
C ARG A 77 2.18 -2.75 -8.86
N PHE A 78 1.40 -1.77 -8.37
CA PHE A 78 0.21 -1.29 -9.09
C PHE A 78 0.57 -0.65 -10.43
N TYR A 79 1.56 0.25 -10.49
CA TYR A 79 1.96 0.91 -11.73
C TYR A 79 2.55 -0.07 -12.76
N ALA A 80 3.31 -1.06 -12.32
CA ALA A 80 3.92 -2.06 -13.18
C ALA A 80 2.90 -3.02 -13.82
N CYS A 81 1.83 -3.34 -13.08
CA CYS A 81 0.85 -4.35 -13.50
C CYS A 81 -0.46 -3.76 -14.05
N GLY A 82 -0.82 -2.53 -13.69
CA GLY A 82 -2.08 -1.90 -14.07
C GLY A 82 -3.33 -2.68 -13.62
N THR A 83 -3.23 -3.47 -12.54
CA THR A 83 -4.28 -4.39 -12.09
C THR A 83 -5.16 -3.81 -10.98
N PHE A 84 -6.17 -4.56 -10.54
CA PHE A 84 -7.07 -4.15 -9.47
C PHE A 84 -6.35 -4.03 -8.11
N TYR A 85 -6.76 -3.05 -7.30
CA TYR A 85 -6.24 -2.87 -5.93
C TYR A 85 -6.40 -4.10 -5.04
N GLN A 86 -7.42 -4.93 -5.27
CA GLN A 86 -7.60 -6.18 -4.52
C GLN A 86 -6.42 -7.13 -4.74
N VAL A 87 -6.01 -7.33 -6.01
CA VAL A 87 -4.91 -8.23 -6.37
C VAL A 87 -3.59 -7.76 -5.77
N VAL A 88 -3.33 -6.46 -5.79
CA VAL A 88 -2.13 -5.87 -5.16
C VAL A 88 -2.18 -6.02 -3.64
N GLY A 89 -3.36 -5.84 -3.04
CA GLY A 89 -3.58 -5.99 -1.61
C GLY A 89 -3.31 -7.42 -1.14
N ASP A 90 -3.86 -8.40 -1.86
CA ASP A 90 -3.66 -9.82 -1.58
C ASP A 90 -2.18 -10.20 -1.73
N TYR A 91 -1.49 -9.67 -2.74
CA TYR A 91 -0.05 -9.89 -2.95
C TYR A 91 0.83 -9.29 -1.83
N MET A 92 0.50 -8.09 -1.36
CA MET A 92 1.30 -7.37 -0.35
C MET A 92 0.84 -7.64 1.10
N GLY A 93 -0.23 -8.42 1.30
CA GLY A 93 -0.80 -8.68 2.62
C GLY A 93 -1.49 -7.46 3.26
N VAL A 94 -2.12 -6.60 2.45
CA VAL A 94 -2.78 -5.36 2.89
C VAL A 94 -4.21 -5.25 2.37
N ALA A 95 -5.05 -4.51 3.10
CA ALA A 95 -6.43 -4.27 2.65
C ALA A 95 -6.46 -3.45 1.35
N LYS A 96 -7.43 -3.73 0.47
CA LYS A 96 -7.68 -2.97 -0.77
C LYS A 96 -7.73 -1.45 -0.55
N SER A 97 -8.36 -0.99 0.54
CA SER A 97 -8.45 0.44 0.87
C SER A 97 -7.07 1.04 1.14
N ALA A 98 -6.19 0.30 1.81
CA ALA A 98 -4.82 0.74 2.05
C ALA A 98 -4.06 0.90 0.74
N VAL A 99 -4.19 -0.03 -0.21
CA VAL A 99 -3.60 0.08 -1.54
C VAL A 99 -4.07 1.36 -2.25
N CYS A 100 -5.38 1.60 -2.27
CA CYS A 100 -5.97 2.79 -2.90
C CYS A 100 -5.38 4.08 -2.34
N ASP A 101 -5.35 4.21 -1.02
CA ASP A 101 -4.78 5.38 -0.36
C ASP A 101 -3.26 5.51 -0.62
N VAL A 102 -2.53 4.40 -0.66
CA VAL A 102 -1.08 4.39 -0.97
C VAL A 102 -0.80 4.86 -2.38
N VAL A 103 -1.50 4.31 -3.38
CA VAL A 103 -1.33 4.70 -4.78
C VAL A 103 -1.62 6.19 -4.96
N LYS A 104 -2.69 6.70 -4.35
CA LYS A 104 -3.03 8.12 -4.37
C LYS A 104 -1.91 8.97 -3.78
N ASP A 105 -1.44 8.65 -2.58
CA ASP A 105 -0.46 9.49 -1.88
C ASP A 105 0.91 9.47 -2.56
N VAL A 106 1.35 8.31 -3.05
CA VAL A 106 2.59 8.19 -3.84
C VAL A 106 2.46 8.99 -5.15
N SER A 107 1.31 8.93 -5.83
CA SER A 107 1.07 9.72 -7.04
C SER A 107 1.15 11.23 -6.77
N ILE A 108 0.51 11.70 -5.70
CA ILE A 108 0.56 13.12 -5.29
C ILE A 108 2.00 13.52 -4.92
N ALA A 109 2.71 12.67 -4.17
CA ALA A 109 4.08 12.93 -3.76
C ALA A 109 5.00 13.06 -4.98
N LEU A 110 4.90 12.15 -5.95
CA LEU A 110 5.66 12.21 -7.21
C LEU A 110 5.32 13.46 -8.03
N ALA A 111 4.03 13.78 -8.21
CA ALA A 111 3.60 14.97 -8.94
C ALA A 111 4.17 16.26 -8.32
N SER A 112 4.23 16.32 -6.98
CA SER A 112 4.79 17.46 -6.24
C SER A 112 6.32 17.58 -6.26
N LEU A 113 7.03 16.70 -6.99
CA LEU A 113 8.47 16.84 -7.26
C LEU A 113 8.74 17.47 -8.63
N VAL A 114 7.77 17.45 -9.53
CA VAL A 114 7.90 17.96 -10.91
C VAL A 114 7.47 19.43 -11.01
N ASN A 115 6.66 19.89 -10.06
CA ASN A 115 6.26 21.29 -9.87
C ASN A 115 7.14 22.00 -8.85
#